data_AF-A0A0N1FIX1-F1
#
_entry.id   AF-A0A0N1FIX1-F1
#
_cell.length_a   1.000
_cell.length_b   1.000
_cell.length_c   1.000
_cell.angle_alpha   90.00
_cell.angle_beta   90.00
_cell.angle_gamma   90.00
#
_symmetry.space_group_name_H-M   'P 1'
#
loop_
_entity.id
_entity.type
_entity.pdbx_description
1 polymer ?
#
loop_
_entity_poly.entity_id
_entity_poly.type
_entity_poly.pdbx_seq_one_letter_code
_entity_poly.pdbx_strand_id
1 'polypeptide(L)'
;MTRIPHWLAQHIAAIRVVLVLTLLTGLAYPLAMVAAAQVPGLDGRSEISGADGRPAGSSLIGQSFTDAKGNPVKKYFQSRPSNAGTGYDATASGAGNQGPESVVDTTDKPSLLTLVCGRSKAVGDLEGVDGSRPYCTDDGVGAVLGVFHEGGTSGRITKVVSLDQACPARPFVATYKGVRVSCAKPGTDYSHAVTVPVRGDAPANPVVPADAVTASGSGLDPHISPAYAKLQAPRVARERGASVADVRGLIAKYTTGRVLGVLGEPGVNVVELNIALDRKYPTTATSASSPKQGA
;
A
#
# COMPACT_ATOMS: atom_id res chain seq x y z
N MET A 1 54.16 26.72 -37.56
CA MET A 1 53.44 25.86 -36.59
C MET A 1 52.64 26.75 -35.66
N THR A 2 51.35 26.90 -35.91
CA THR A 2 50.44 27.72 -35.08
C THR A 2 50.22 27.01 -33.75
N ARG A 3 50.72 27.59 -32.65
CA ARG A 3 50.45 27.06 -31.31
C ARG A 3 48.99 27.33 -30.98
N ILE A 4 48.25 26.27 -30.66
CA ILE A 4 46.86 26.37 -30.19
C ILE A 4 46.87 27.19 -28.88
N PRO A 5 46.01 28.21 -28.74
CA PRO A 5 45.87 28.95 -27.49
C PRO A 5 45.59 28.00 -26.32
N HIS A 6 46.23 28.23 -25.17
CA HIS A 6 46.12 27.34 -24.01
C HIS A 6 44.67 27.06 -23.60
N TRP A 7 43.82 28.10 -23.59
CA TRP A 7 42.40 27.97 -23.29
C TRP A 7 41.68 27.03 -24.28
N LEU A 8 41.98 27.12 -25.58
CA LEU A 8 41.35 26.27 -26.60
C LEU A 8 41.81 24.80 -26.47
N ALA A 9 43.10 24.58 -26.20
CA ALA A 9 43.63 23.23 -25.96
C ALA A 9 42.98 22.56 -24.72
N GLN A 10 42.75 23.34 -23.65
CA GLN A 10 42.06 22.88 -22.46
C GLN A 10 40.60 22.49 -22.74
N HIS A 11 39.86 23.30 -23.51
CA HIS A 11 38.47 23.00 -23.87
C HIS A 11 38.37 21.77 -24.78
N ILE A 12 39.30 21.59 -25.72
CA ILE A 12 39.37 20.38 -26.55
C ILE A 12 39.65 19.14 -25.71
N ALA A 13 40.57 19.22 -24.73
CA ALA A 13 40.82 18.12 -23.80
C ALA A 13 39.57 17.79 -22.98
N ALA A 14 38.86 18.79 -22.47
CA ALA A 14 37.61 18.60 -21.74
C ALA A 14 36.53 17.92 -22.60
N ILE A 15 36.32 18.39 -23.84
CA ILE A 15 35.36 17.79 -24.78
C ILE A 15 35.73 16.33 -25.08
N ARG A 16 37.01 16.03 -25.29
CA ARG A 16 37.47 14.64 -25.52
C ARG A 16 37.19 13.75 -24.32
N VAL A 17 37.46 14.21 -23.12
CA VAL A 17 37.16 13.44 -21.90
C VAL A 17 35.66 13.21 -21.77
N VAL A 18 34.82 14.22 -22.00
CA VAL A 18 33.36 14.07 -22.00
C VAL A 18 32.88 13.07 -23.05
N LEU A 19 33.43 13.11 -24.27
CA LEU A 19 33.08 12.18 -25.34
C LEU A 19 33.50 10.74 -24.99
N VAL A 20 34.73 10.56 -24.52
CA VAL A 20 35.23 9.23 -24.12
C VAL A 20 34.40 8.66 -22.98
N LEU A 21 34.11 9.46 -21.94
CA LEU A 21 33.29 8.99 -20.81
C LEU A 21 31.86 8.69 -21.25
N THR A 22 31.25 9.52 -22.11
CA THR A 22 29.90 9.27 -22.65
C THR A 22 29.83 7.97 -23.45
N LEU A 23 30.81 7.71 -24.30
CA LEU A 23 30.86 6.46 -25.07
C LEU A 23 31.12 5.26 -24.16
N LEU A 24 31.97 5.41 -23.15
CA LEU A 24 32.29 4.34 -22.22
C LEU A 24 31.09 3.99 -21.33
N THR A 25 30.46 4.97 -20.69
CA THR A 25 29.37 4.74 -19.72
C THR A 25 27.99 4.66 -20.35
N GLY A 26 27.78 5.31 -21.49
CA GLY A 26 26.50 5.34 -22.19
C GLY A 26 26.34 4.28 -23.29
N LEU A 27 27.44 3.70 -23.78
CA LEU A 27 27.39 2.67 -24.84
C LEU A 27 28.14 1.39 -24.48
N ALA A 28 29.45 1.48 -24.22
CA ALA A 28 30.27 0.29 -23.99
C ALA A 28 29.82 -0.49 -22.74
N TYR A 29 29.58 0.22 -21.63
CA TYR A 29 29.14 -0.39 -20.37
C TYR A 29 27.74 -1.04 -20.46
N PRO A 30 26.67 -0.36 -20.95
CA PRO A 30 25.37 -1.00 -21.10
C PRO A 30 25.39 -2.22 -22.03
N LEU A 31 26.11 -2.16 -23.17
CA LEU A 31 26.23 -3.29 -24.09
C LEU A 31 26.96 -4.47 -23.45
N ALA A 32 28.03 -4.22 -22.68
CA ALA A 32 28.73 -5.25 -21.94
C ALA A 32 27.80 -5.92 -20.91
N MET A 33 26.96 -5.15 -20.20
CA MET A 33 25.99 -5.69 -19.25
C MET A 33 24.91 -6.53 -19.93
N VAL A 34 24.39 -6.09 -21.08
CA VAL A 34 23.42 -6.89 -21.87
C VAL A 34 24.04 -8.20 -22.35
N ALA A 35 25.28 -8.15 -22.85
CA ALA A 35 25.99 -9.36 -23.28
C ALA A 35 26.23 -10.33 -22.10
N ALA A 36 26.60 -9.81 -20.93
CA ALA A 36 26.76 -10.62 -19.72
C ALA A 36 25.44 -11.25 -19.26
N ALA A 37 24.32 -10.54 -19.37
CA ALA A 37 23.00 -11.04 -18.98
C ALA A 37 22.47 -12.18 -19.88
N GLN A 38 23.04 -12.38 -21.09
CA GLN A 38 22.68 -13.49 -21.97
C GLN A 38 23.34 -14.82 -21.58
N VAL A 39 24.25 -14.81 -20.60
CA VAL A 39 24.84 -16.05 -20.07
C VAL A 39 23.74 -16.89 -19.40
N PRO A 40 23.62 -18.19 -19.73
CA PRO A 40 22.59 -19.05 -19.17
C PRO A 40 22.57 -19.03 -17.63
N GLY A 41 21.41 -18.78 -17.04
CA GLY A 41 21.24 -18.67 -15.59
C GLY A 41 21.43 -17.27 -15.02
N LEU A 42 21.84 -16.29 -15.85
CA LEU A 42 21.83 -14.86 -15.52
C LEU A 42 20.68 -14.10 -16.20
N ASP A 43 19.96 -14.74 -17.11
CA ASP A 43 18.76 -14.22 -17.74
C ASP A 43 17.55 -14.35 -16.80
N GLY A 44 17.60 -13.64 -15.67
CA GLY A 44 16.58 -13.64 -14.62
C GLY A 44 15.23 -13.12 -15.11
N ARG A 45 14.46 -13.94 -15.83
CA ARG A 45 13.06 -13.65 -16.15
C ARG A 45 12.23 -13.86 -14.90
N SER A 46 11.56 -12.80 -14.47
CA SER A 46 10.64 -12.85 -13.33
C SER A 46 9.20 -13.19 -13.75
N GLU A 47 8.96 -13.47 -15.03
CA GLU A 47 7.63 -13.77 -15.57
C GLU A 47 7.08 -15.07 -14.96
N ILE A 48 5.84 -14.99 -14.49
CA ILE A 48 5.10 -16.14 -13.98
C ILE A 48 3.95 -16.45 -14.95
N SER A 49 3.90 -17.70 -15.40
CA SER A 49 2.76 -18.22 -16.16
C SER A 49 1.59 -18.58 -15.24
N GLY A 50 0.38 -18.32 -15.70
CA GLY A 50 -0.86 -18.66 -15.01
C GLY A 50 -1.13 -20.17 -14.96
N ALA A 51 -2.34 -20.51 -14.50
CA ALA A 51 -2.83 -21.90 -14.54
C ALA A 51 -3.17 -22.36 -15.97
N ASP A 52 -3.47 -21.42 -16.87
CA ASP A 52 -3.81 -21.64 -18.27
C ASP A 52 -2.57 -21.64 -19.21
N GLY A 53 -1.38 -21.49 -18.65
CA GLY A 53 -0.11 -21.43 -19.39
C GLY A 53 0.18 -20.08 -20.04
N ARG A 54 -0.68 -19.06 -19.87
CA ARG A 54 -0.44 -17.71 -20.39
C ARG A 54 0.38 -16.87 -19.41
N PRO A 55 1.09 -15.82 -19.85
CA PRO A 55 1.74 -14.87 -18.94
C PRO A 55 0.71 -14.26 -17.98
N ALA A 56 0.90 -14.47 -16.67
CA ALA A 56 -0.03 -14.01 -15.64
C ALA A 56 0.54 -12.86 -14.80
N GLY A 57 1.86 -12.65 -14.82
CA GLY A 57 2.48 -11.56 -14.08
C GLY A 57 3.97 -11.75 -13.86
N SER A 58 4.48 -11.15 -12.80
CA SER A 58 5.87 -11.27 -12.36
C SER A 58 5.94 -11.59 -10.87
N SER A 59 6.96 -12.35 -10.45
CA SER A 59 7.23 -12.59 -9.02
C SER A 59 7.66 -11.33 -8.28
N LEU A 60 8.02 -10.27 -9.00
CA LEU A 60 8.52 -9.02 -8.44
C LEU A 60 7.49 -7.87 -8.47
N ILE A 61 6.35 -8.06 -9.12
CA ILE A 61 5.33 -7.01 -9.31
C ILE A 61 4.00 -7.49 -8.73
N GLY A 62 3.52 -6.77 -7.72
CA GLY A 62 2.22 -6.99 -7.12
C GLY A 62 1.07 -6.62 -8.06
N GLN A 63 -0.11 -7.17 -7.78
CA GLN A 63 -1.31 -6.92 -8.57
C GLN A 63 -2.50 -6.60 -7.67
N SER A 64 -3.48 -5.89 -8.22
CA SER A 64 -4.79 -5.74 -7.58
C SER A 64 -5.65 -6.98 -7.82
N PHE A 65 -6.24 -7.52 -6.75
CA PHE A 65 -7.17 -8.65 -6.80
C PHE A 65 -8.62 -8.19 -6.58
N THR A 66 -9.00 -7.14 -7.30
CA THR A 66 -10.34 -6.54 -7.30
C THR A 66 -11.07 -6.77 -8.60
N ASP A 67 -12.41 -6.72 -8.56
CA ASP A 67 -13.25 -6.74 -9.75
C ASP A 67 -13.23 -5.37 -10.49
N ALA A 68 -13.99 -5.27 -11.59
CA ALA A 68 -14.08 -4.04 -12.39
C ALA A 68 -14.66 -2.83 -11.62
N LYS A 69 -15.37 -3.08 -10.50
CA LYS A 69 -15.95 -2.06 -9.63
C LYS A 69 -15.04 -1.72 -8.45
N GLY A 70 -13.87 -2.36 -8.34
CA GLY A 70 -12.93 -2.18 -7.24
C GLY A 70 -13.26 -3.01 -5.99
N ASN A 71 -14.23 -3.91 -6.05
CA ASN A 71 -14.52 -4.78 -4.90
C ASN A 71 -13.50 -5.92 -4.83
N PRO A 72 -13.09 -6.34 -3.61
CA PRO A 72 -12.17 -7.46 -3.45
C PRO A 72 -12.77 -8.77 -3.99
N VAL A 73 -12.03 -9.46 -4.84
CA VAL A 73 -12.41 -10.79 -5.33
C VAL A 73 -12.19 -11.80 -4.21
N LYS A 74 -13.29 -12.24 -3.58
CA LYS A 74 -13.28 -13.05 -2.35
C LYS A 74 -12.53 -14.38 -2.45
N LYS A 75 -12.32 -14.93 -3.64
CA LYS A 75 -11.57 -16.18 -3.86
C LYS A 75 -10.04 -16.00 -3.88
N TYR A 76 -9.55 -14.76 -3.85
CA TYR A 76 -8.11 -14.45 -3.89
C TYR A 76 -7.62 -13.83 -2.59
N PHE A 77 -6.34 -14.02 -2.32
CA PHE A 77 -5.61 -13.19 -1.36
C PHE A 77 -5.52 -11.77 -1.88
N GLN A 78 -5.77 -10.81 -0.99
CA GLN A 78 -5.69 -9.38 -1.23
C GLN A 78 -4.29 -8.89 -0.90
N SER A 79 -3.73 -8.11 -1.83
CA SER A 79 -2.45 -7.44 -1.68
C SER A 79 -2.55 -6.26 -0.70
N ARG A 80 -1.41 -5.61 -0.45
CA ARG A 80 -1.37 -4.35 0.31
C ARG A 80 -2.08 -3.23 -0.47
N PRO A 81 -2.47 -2.12 0.18
CA PRO A 81 -2.88 -0.93 -0.55
C PRO A 81 -1.76 -0.45 -1.48
N SER A 82 -2.14 0.07 -2.64
CA SER A 82 -1.22 0.67 -3.62
C SER A 82 -1.60 2.12 -3.89
N ASN A 83 -0.57 2.96 -4.02
CA ASN A 83 -0.67 4.36 -4.42
C ASN A 83 -0.05 4.58 -5.82
N ALA A 84 0.23 3.50 -6.57
CA ALA A 84 0.74 3.59 -7.93
C ALA A 84 -0.42 3.77 -8.93
N GLY A 85 -0.48 4.91 -9.61
CA GLY A 85 -1.52 5.26 -10.59
C GLY A 85 -2.95 4.97 -10.11
N THR A 86 -3.66 4.12 -10.84
CA THR A 86 -5.04 3.68 -10.51
C THR A 86 -5.11 2.45 -9.59
N GLY A 87 -3.98 2.08 -8.97
CA GLY A 87 -3.81 0.92 -8.12
C GLY A 87 -3.01 -0.18 -8.83
N TYR A 88 -1.79 -0.43 -8.34
CA TYR A 88 -0.85 -1.40 -8.92
C TYR A 88 -0.51 -1.14 -10.41
N ASP A 89 -0.45 0.13 -10.81
CA ASP A 89 -0.08 0.56 -12.16
C ASP A 89 1.45 0.64 -12.31
N ALA A 90 2.01 -0.22 -13.16
CA ALA A 90 3.46 -0.29 -13.39
C ALA A 90 4.03 0.93 -14.12
N THR A 91 3.21 1.68 -14.84
CA THR A 91 3.62 2.91 -15.55
C THR A 91 3.69 4.12 -14.64
N ALA A 92 3.04 4.04 -13.46
CA ALA A 92 2.89 5.11 -12.49
C ALA A 92 3.28 4.68 -11.07
N SER A 93 4.41 3.97 -10.95
CA SER A 93 5.00 3.55 -9.66
C SER A 93 5.12 4.73 -8.69
N GLY A 94 4.69 4.54 -7.44
CA GLY A 94 4.67 5.63 -6.46
C GLY A 94 4.25 5.22 -5.04
N ALA A 95 4.62 6.06 -4.08
CA ALA A 95 4.36 5.86 -2.65
C ALA A 95 3.20 6.73 -2.13
N GLY A 96 2.61 6.33 -1.00
CA GLY A 96 1.80 7.22 -0.19
C GLY A 96 2.69 8.17 0.62
N ASN A 97 2.77 9.45 0.22
CA ASN A 97 3.65 10.45 0.83
C ASN A 97 2.99 11.28 1.96
N GLN A 98 1.94 10.75 2.61
CA GLN A 98 1.31 11.41 3.74
C GLN A 98 2.11 11.14 5.01
N GLY A 99 2.42 12.20 5.77
CA GLY A 99 3.11 12.09 7.06
C GLY A 99 2.20 11.59 8.19
N PRO A 100 2.77 11.18 9.33
CA PRO A 100 2.02 10.67 10.48
C PRO A 100 1.06 11.72 11.09
N GLU A 101 1.34 13.01 10.90
CA GLU A 101 0.47 14.12 11.35
C GLU A 101 -0.72 14.38 10.41
N SER A 102 -0.85 13.63 9.32
CA SER A 102 -2.03 13.67 8.45
C SER A 102 -3.19 12.96 9.14
N VAL A 103 -3.83 13.65 10.08
CA VAL A 103 -4.94 13.12 10.89
C VAL A 103 -6.29 13.76 10.59
N VAL A 104 -6.33 14.93 9.93
CA VAL A 104 -7.58 15.63 9.58
C VAL A 104 -7.81 15.56 8.07
N ASP A 105 -9.03 15.21 7.68
CA ASP A 105 -9.46 15.14 6.29
C ASP A 105 -9.52 16.55 5.67
N THR A 106 -9.19 16.63 4.38
CA THR A 106 -9.34 17.85 3.59
C THR A 106 -10.52 17.68 2.63
N THR A 107 -11.00 18.79 2.05
CA THR A 107 -12.12 18.77 1.11
C THR A 107 -11.94 17.82 -0.06
N ASP A 108 -10.69 17.65 -0.54
CA ASP A 108 -10.41 16.91 -1.77
C ASP A 108 -9.79 15.53 -1.52
N LYS A 109 -9.28 15.28 -0.31
CA LYS A 109 -8.58 14.04 0.02
C LYS A 109 -8.69 13.67 1.50
N PRO A 110 -8.89 12.39 1.81
CA PRO A 110 -8.83 11.89 3.18
C PRO A 110 -7.40 11.99 3.73
N SER A 111 -7.32 12.12 5.05
CA SER A 111 -6.10 12.03 5.84
C SER A 111 -5.53 10.60 5.82
N LEU A 112 -4.27 10.47 6.21
CA LEU A 112 -3.67 9.14 6.40
C LEU A 112 -4.44 8.34 7.46
N LEU A 113 -4.87 9.00 8.54
CA LEU A 113 -5.64 8.35 9.60
C LEU A 113 -6.95 7.79 9.06
N THR A 114 -7.75 8.58 8.33
CA THR A 114 -9.00 8.10 7.71
C THR A 114 -8.75 6.97 6.73
N LEU A 115 -7.69 7.03 5.91
CA LEU A 115 -7.34 5.92 5.01
C LEU A 115 -7.05 4.63 5.78
N VAL A 116 -6.29 4.71 6.87
CA VAL A 116 -5.96 3.56 7.72
C VAL A 116 -7.22 3.00 8.38
N CYS A 117 -8.08 3.86 8.93
CA CYS A 117 -9.33 3.47 9.57
C CYS A 117 -10.28 2.78 8.59
N GLY A 118 -10.50 3.36 7.41
CA GLY A 118 -11.39 2.82 6.40
C GLY A 118 -10.90 1.48 5.86
N ARG A 119 -9.59 1.35 5.63
CA ARG A 119 -8.97 0.07 5.20
C ARG A 119 -9.09 -0.99 6.28
N SER A 120 -8.83 -0.65 7.54
CA SER A 120 -8.94 -1.60 8.65
C SER A 120 -10.36 -2.12 8.81
N LYS A 121 -11.34 -1.23 8.76
CA LYS A 121 -12.76 -1.58 8.76
C LYS A 121 -13.10 -2.49 7.59
N ALA A 122 -12.70 -2.13 6.36
CA ALA A 122 -12.98 -2.92 5.17
C ALA A 122 -12.36 -4.33 5.22
N VAL A 123 -11.14 -4.47 5.75
CA VAL A 123 -10.51 -5.78 5.97
C VAL A 123 -11.25 -6.57 7.06
N GLY A 124 -11.63 -5.92 8.16
CA GLY A 124 -12.44 -6.54 9.21
C GLY A 124 -13.76 -7.09 8.67
N ASP A 125 -14.48 -6.27 7.90
CA ASP A 125 -15.75 -6.63 7.27
C ASP A 125 -15.58 -7.75 6.23
N LEU A 126 -14.48 -7.75 5.45
CA LEU A 126 -14.18 -8.78 4.45
C LEU A 126 -13.84 -10.14 5.07
N GLU A 127 -13.01 -10.13 6.12
CA GLU A 127 -12.51 -11.35 6.76
C GLU A 127 -13.40 -11.85 7.91
N GLY A 128 -14.38 -11.05 8.33
CA GLY A 128 -15.27 -11.37 9.46
C GLY A 128 -14.56 -11.32 10.81
N VAL A 129 -13.66 -10.35 10.98
CA VAL A 129 -12.85 -10.14 12.19
C VAL A 129 -13.01 -8.71 12.71
N ASP A 130 -12.53 -8.45 13.93
CA ASP A 130 -12.52 -7.10 14.47
C ASP A 130 -11.60 -6.17 13.66
N GLY A 131 -12.21 -5.20 12.97
CA GLY A 131 -11.53 -4.17 12.19
C GLY A 131 -11.16 -2.92 13.00
N SER A 132 -11.53 -2.86 14.28
CA SER A 132 -11.33 -1.69 15.14
C SER A 132 -9.85 -1.34 15.32
N ARG A 133 -9.57 -0.04 15.43
CA ARG A 133 -8.23 0.50 15.63
C ARG A 133 -8.26 1.68 16.58
N PRO A 134 -7.20 1.86 17.40
CA PRO A 134 -7.03 3.09 18.15
C PRO A 134 -7.11 4.29 17.21
N TYR A 135 -7.80 5.36 17.66
CA TYR A 135 -8.01 6.60 16.90
C TYR A 135 -8.90 6.47 15.66
N CYS A 136 -9.61 5.37 15.50
CA CYS A 136 -10.61 5.20 14.46
C CYS A 136 -12.01 5.20 15.06
N THR A 137 -12.96 5.72 14.31
CA THR A 137 -14.39 5.64 14.60
C THR A 137 -15.00 4.36 14.01
N ASP A 138 -16.20 3.99 14.44
CA ASP A 138 -16.90 2.80 13.94
C ASP A 138 -17.30 2.88 12.45
N ASP A 139 -17.48 4.10 11.94
CA ASP A 139 -17.71 4.39 10.53
C ASP A 139 -16.43 4.41 9.69
N GLY A 140 -15.26 4.19 10.30
CA GLY A 140 -14.00 3.98 9.59
C GLY A 140 -13.29 5.28 9.18
N VAL A 141 -13.50 6.38 9.90
CA VAL A 141 -12.75 7.63 9.73
C VAL A 141 -11.87 7.90 10.95
N GLY A 142 -11.03 8.95 10.87
CA GLY A 142 -10.25 9.41 12.02
C GLY A 142 -11.13 9.89 13.18
N ALA A 143 -10.81 9.46 14.40
CA ALA A 143 -11.44 9.95 15.62
C ALA A 143 -10.73 11.23 16.08
N VAL A 144 -10.98 12.35 15.39
CA VAL A 144 -10.25 13.60 15.61
C VAL A 144 -11.17 14.75 15.98
N LEU A 145 -10.81 15.45 17.06
CA LEU A 145 -11.50 16.65 17.52
C LEU A 145 -10.72 17.91 17.16
N GLY A 146 -11.45 18.95 16.75
CA GLY A 146 -11.01 20.32 16.73
C GLY A 146 -11.48 21.03 18.00
N VAL A 147 -10.53 21.35 18.88
CA VAL A 147 -10.81 21.99 20.18
C VAL A 147 -10.46 23.48 20.10
N PHE A 148 -11.45 24.34 20.32
CA PHE A 148 -11.28 25.78 20.33
C PHE A 148 -11.13 26.28 21.76
N HIS A 149 -10.17 27.18 21.97
CA HIS A 149 -9.92 27.80 23.27
C HIS A 149 -10.09 29.32 23.20
N GLU A 150 -10.41 29.96 24.34
CA GLU A 150 -10.49 31.42 24.43
C GLU A 150 -9.17 32.12 24.05
N GLY A 151 -8.03 31.56 24.47
CA GLY A 151 -6.69 32.06 24.15
C GLY A 151 -6.11 31.51 22.84
N GLY A 152 -6.96 31.02 21.92
CA GLY A 152 -6.55 30.39 20.66
C GLY A 152 -6.13 28.93 20.86
N THR A 153 -4.97 28.69 21.47
CA THR A 153 -4.42 27.34 21.70
C THR A 153 -4.48 26.87 23.15
N SER A 154 -4.84 27.77 24.08
CA SER A 154 -4.87 27.49 25.51
C SER A 154 -5.98 28.27 26.22
N GLY A 155 -6.28 27.87 27.46
CA GLY A 155 -7.38 28.44 28.26
C GLY A 155 -8.66 27.61 28.16
N ARG A 156 -9.79 28.22 28.54
CA ARG A 156 -11.09 27.53 28.61
C ARG A 156 -11.54 27.08 27.22
N ILE A 157 -12.07 25.86 27.15
CA ILE A 157 -12.62 25.30 25.90
C ILE A 157 -13.96 25.99 25.62
N THR A 158 -14.08 26.57 24.42
CA THR A 158 -15.29 27.28 23.98
C THR A 158 -16.15 26.43 23.05
N LYS A 159 -15.52 25.58 22.24
CA LYS A 159 -16.20 24.76 21.23
C LYS A 159 -15.38 23.50 20.93
N VAL A 160 -16.07 22.39 20.69
CA VAL A 160 -15.44 21.13 20.27
C VAL A 160 -16.18 20.60 19.05
N VAL A 161 -15.42 20.24 18.01
CA VAL A 161 -15.95 19.76 16.74
C VAL A 161 -15.33 18.42 16.39
N SER A 162 -16.13 17.42 15.97
CA SER A 162 -15.60 16.21 15.33
C SER A 162 -15.23 16.54 13.89
N LEU A 163 -13.95 16.47 13.53
CA LEU A 163 -13.43 17.01 12.27
C LEU A 163 -13.70 16.09 11.07
N ASP A 164 -13.48 14.78 11.22
CA ASP A 164 -13.56 13.83 10.09
C ASP A 164 -14.94 13.15 9.96
N GLN A 165 -15.82 13.34 10.95
CA GLN A 165 -17.21 12.88 10.88
C GLN A 165 -18.14 14.03 10.47
N ALA A 166 -18.71 13.94 9.26
CA ALA A 166 -19.70 14.89 8.78
C ALA A 166 -21.12 14.56 9.27
N CYS A 167 -21.93 15.59 9.57
CA CYS A 167 -23.36 15.41 9.86
C CYS A 167 -24.10 14.68 8.72
N PRO A 168 -25.10 13.82 9.00
CA PRO A 168 -25.77 13.61 10.29
C PRO A 168 -25.14 12.52 11.17
N ALA A 169 -23.86 12.19 10.97
CA ALA A 169 -23.16 11.23 11.84
C ALA A 169 -23.26 11.64 13.32
N ARG A 170 -23.41 10.66 14.21
CA ARG A 170 -23.27 10.89 15.66
C ARG A 170 -21.77 10.98 15.97
N PRO A 171 -21.29 12.04 16.62
CA PRO A 171 -19.91 12.11 17.05
C PRO A 171 -19.54 10.88 17.86
N PHE A 172 -18.35 10.34 17.60
CA PHE A 172 -17.82 9.17 18.31
C PHE A 172 -17.68 9.39 19.83
N VAL A 173 -17.62 10.65 20.28
CA VAL A 173 -17.78 11.04 21.70
C VAL A 173 -18.79 12.17 21.82
N ALA A 174 -19.74 12.06 22.76
CA ALA A 174 -20.79 13.07 22.94
C ALA A 174 -20.28 14.36 23.61
N THR A 175 -19.29 14.24 24.49
CA THR A 175 -18.70 15.36 25.23
C THR A 175 -17.18 15.19 25.34
N TYR A 176 -16.47 16.31 25.38
CA TYR A 176 -15.04 16.37 25.64
C TYR A 176 -14.76 17.44 26.71
N LYS A 177 -14.20 17.02 27.84
CA LYS A 177 -13.94 17.89 29.01
C LYS A 177 -15.14 18.76 29.40
N GLY A 178 -16.34 18.19 29.38
CA GLY A 178 -17.59 18.87 29.75
C GLY A 178 -18.25 19.69 28.65
N VAL A 179 -17.63 19.85 27.48
CA VAL A 179 -18.20 20.57 26.33
C VAL A 179 -18.80 19.58 25.34
N ARG A 180 -20.02 19.85 24.84
CA ARG A 180 -20.69 19.01 23.84
C ARG A 180 -19.92 19.04 22.52
N VAL A 181 -19.70 17.87 21.92
CA VAL A 181 -19.08 17.75 20.60
C VAL A 181 -20.16 17.91 19.53
N SER A 182 -19.93 18.82 18.59
CA SER A 182 -20.74 18.97 17.38
C SER A 182 -20.00 18.41 16.16
N CYS A 183 -20.68 17.97 15.12
CA CYS A 183 -19.99 17.50 13.91
C CYS A 183 -19.50 18.68 13.06
N ALA A 184 -18.46 18.44 12.27
CA ALA A 184 -17.98 19.40 11.29
C ALA A 184 -19.05 19.67 10.22
N LYS A 185 -19.09 20.92 9.76
CA LYS A 185 -19.92 21.37 8.64
C LYS A 185 -19.04 21.49 7.40
N PRO A 186 -19.48 20.95 6.24
CA PRO A 186 -18.74 21.11 4.99
C PRO A 186 -18.42 22.58 4.67
N GLY A 187 -17.19 22.83 4.21
CA GLY A 187 -16.73 24.17 3.82
C GLY A 187 -16.45 25.15 4.97
N THR A 188 -16.56 24.73 6.23
CA THR A 188 -16.18 25.56 7.37
C THR A 188 -14.68 25.42 7.66
N ASP A 189 -13.99 26.54 7.84
CA ASP A 189 -12.59 26.53 8.25
C ASP A 189 -12.46 26.24 9.75
N TYR A 190 -11.69 25.20 10.08
CA TYR A 190 -11.36 24.79 11.44
C TYR A 190 -9.87 24.95 11.76
N SER A 191 -9.11 25.68 10.94
CA SER A 191 -7.65 25.88 11.07
C SER A 191 -7.19 26.46 12.42
N HIS A 192 -8.06 27.21 13.11
CA HIS A 192 -7.78 27.75 14.45
C HIS A 192 -8.02 26.76 15.60
N ALA A 193 -8.48 25.55 15.32
CA ALA A 193 -8.69 24.53 16.33
C ALA A 193 -7.39 23.81 16.68
N VAL A 194 -7.20 23.50 17.97
CA VAL A 194 -6.20 22.52 18.39
C VAL A 194 -6.71 21.13 18.00
N THR A 195 -5.94 20.45 17.14
CA THR A 195 -6.27 19.11 16.67
C THR A 195 -5.93 18.08 17.75
N VAL A 196 -6.91 17.29 18.16
CA VAL A 196 -6.78 16.29 19.23
C VAL A 196 -7.31 14.94 18.72
N PRO A 197 -6.41 14.02 18.32
CA PRO A 197 -6.78 12.63 18.09
C PRO A 197 -7.24 11.98 19.40
N VAL A 198 -8.39 11.32 19.38
CA VAL A 198 -8.97 10.68 20.56
C VAL A 198 -8.82 9.18 20.44
N ARG A 199 -8.19 8.58 21.44
CA ARG A 199 -8.03 7.13 21.52
C ARG A 199 -9.38 6.51 21.93
N GLY A 200 -9.95 5.69 21.04
CA GLY A 200 -11.11 4.85 21.34
C GLY A 200 -10.78 3.66 22.27
N ASP A 201 -11.74 2.75 22.41
CA ASP A 201 -11.66 1.53 23.23
C ASP A 201 -11.06 0.32 22.50
N ALA A 202 -10.71 0.48 21.23
CA ALA A 202 -10.05 -0.54 20.43
C ALA A 202 -8.78 -1.11 21.12
N PRO A 203 -8.46 -2.40 20.90
CA PRO A 203 -7.27 -3.04 21.45
C PRO A 203 -5.98 -2.30 21.07
N ALA A 204 -4.99 -2.31 21.97
CA ALA A 204 -3.67 -1.73 21.68
C ALA A 204 -2.96 -2.40 20.51
N ASN A 205 -3.25 -3.69 20.28
CA ASN A 205 -2.78 -4.47 19.14
C ASN A 205 -3.98 -4.86 18.27
N PRO A 206 -4.25 -4.13 17.19
CA PRO A 206 -5.35 -4.44 16.28
C PRO A 206 -5.22 -5.83 15.66
N VAL A 207 -6.35 -6.49 15.42
CA VAL A 207 -6.38 -7.81 14.75
C VAL A 207 -5.94 -7.69 13.29
N VAL A 208 -6.35 -6.62 12.61
CA VAL A 208 -5.92 -6.32 11.24
C VAL A 208 -4.46 -5.82 11.24
N PRO A 209 -3.51 -6.52 10.58
CA PRO A 209 -2.10 -6.16 10.56
C PRO A 209 -1.80 -4.80 9.92
N ALA A 210 -0.66 -4.21 10.25
CA ALA A 210 -0.25 -2.91 9.74
C ALA A 210 -0.05 -2.87 8.21
N ASP A 211 0.46 -3.95 7.60
CA ASP A 211 0.68 -4.03 6.16
C ASP A 211 -0.62 -4.09 5.34
N ALA A 212 -1.73 -4.52 5.97
CA ALA A 212 -3.06 -4.52 5.35
C ALA A 212 -3.63 -3.10 5.13
N VAL A 213 -3.17 -2.12 5.92
CA VAL A 213 -3.72 -0.75 5.92
C VAL A 213 -2.73 0.31 5.43
N THR A 214 -1.44 -0.03 5.40
CA THR A 214 -0.37 0.86 4.94
C THR A 214 0.08 0.51 3.53
N ALA A 215 0.16 1.52 2.67
CA ALA A 215 0.65 1.35 1.31
C ALA A 215 2.17 1.10 1.28
N SER A 216 2.64 0.43 0.23
CA SER A 216 4.07 0.20 0.03
C SER A 216 4.78 1.42 -0.57
N GLY A 217 6.11 1.47 -0.41
CA GLY A 217 6.94 2.55 -0.95
C GLY A 217 7.08 2.55 -2.47
N SER A 218 6.94 1.39 -3.12
CA SER A 218 6.91 1.30 -4.59
C SER A 218 5.50 1.45 -5.17
N GLY A 219 4.47 1.11 -4.38
CA GLY A 219 3.11 0.91 -4.86
C GLY A 219 2.93 -0.40 -5.66
N LEU A 220 3.98 -1.20 -5.83
CA LEU A 220 4.00 -2.44 -6.62
C LEU A 220 4.47 -3.65 -5.81
N ASP A 221 4.45 -3.56 -4.48
CA ASP A 221 4.90 -4.62 -3.58
C ASP A 221 4.11 -5.94 -3.81
N PRO A 222 4.78 -7.04 -4.20
CA PRO A 222 4.14 -8.33 -4.37
C PRO A 222 3.96 -9.08 -3.04
N HIS A 223 4.51 -8.57 -1.93
CA HIS A 223 4.49 -9.25 -0.65
C HIS A 223 3.46 -8.67 0.33
N ILE A 224 2.89 -9.57 1.13
CA ILE A 224 2.17 -9.26 2.38
C ILE A 224 2.84 -9.97 3.55
N SER A 225 2.58 -9.52 4.78
CA SER A 225 3.05 -10.20 5.97
C SER A 225 2.40 -11.59 6.09
N PRO A 226 3.09 -12.58 6.69
CA PRO A 226 2.48 -13.87 7.01
C PRO A 226 1.27 -13.73 7.95
N ALA A 227 1.23 -12.70 8.79
CA ALA A 227 0.08 -12.42 9.65
C ALA A 227 -1.14 -12.03 8.81
N TYR A 228 -0.98 -11.14 7.82
CA TYR A 228 -2.07 -10.74 6.95
C TYR A 228 -2.53 -11.89 6.04
N ALA A 229 -1.60 -12.66 5.48
CA ALA A 229 -1.95 -13.86 4.72
C ALA A 229 -2.76 -14.86 5.57
N LYS A 230 -2.35 -15.11 6.82
CA LYS A 230 -3.06 -16.03 7.73
C LYS A 230 -4.44 -15.50 8.12
N LEU A 231 -4.61 -14.18 8.26
CA LEU A 231 -5.90 -13.54 8.54
C LEU A 231 -6.93 -13.86 7.45
N GLN A 232 -6.50 -13.83 6.18
CA GLN A 232 -7.35 -14.06 5.02
C GLN A 232 -7.63 -15.54 4.72
N ALA A 233 -6.82 -16.45 5.28
CA ALA A 233 -6.86 -17.88 4.95
C ALA A 233 -8.25 -18.54 5.17
N PRO A 234 -9.03 -18.24 6.23
CA PRO A 234 -10.35 -18.82 6.42
C PRO A 234 -11.35 -18.46 5.32
N ARG A 235 -11.37 -17.19 4.88
CA ARG A 235 -12.20 -16.75 3.76
C ARG A 235 -11.79 -17.48 2.49
N VAL A 236 -10.51 -17.41 2.13
CA VAL A 236 -10.01 -17.99 0.88
C VAL A 236 -10.29 -19.50 0.83
N ALA A 237 -10.08 -20.23 1.94
CA ALA A 237 -10.38 -21.64 2.05
C ALA A 237 -11.86 -21.94 1.76
N ARG A 238 -12.79 -21.18 2.38
CA ARG A 238 -14.24 -21.32 2.17
C ARG A 238 -14.64 -21.06 0.72
N GLU A 239 -14.17 -19.96 0.13
CA GLU A 239 -14.52 -19.58 -1.26
C GLU A 239 -13.93 -20.54 -2.31
N ARG A 240 -12.90 -21.31 -1.95
CA ARG A 240 -12.21 -22.27 -2.82
C ARG A 240 -12.59 -23.72 -2.58
N GLY A 241 -13.42 -24.01 -1.57
CA GLY A 241 -13.72 -25.38 -1.15
C GLY A 241 -12.49 -26.14 -0.65
N ALA A 242 -11.49 -25.44 -0.13
CA ALA A 242 -10.23 -26.00 0.39
C ALA A 242 -10.24 -26.06 1.92
N SER A 243 -9.38 -26.90 2.52
CA SER A 243 -9.17 -26.86 3.97
C SER A 243 -8.30 -25.65 4.37
N VAL A 244 -8.56 -25.07 5.54
CA VAL A 244 -7.72 -23.98 6.08
C VAL A 244 -6.27 -24.44 6.29
N ALA A 245 -6.07 -25.72 6.64
CA ALA A 245 -4.74 -26.31 6.79
C ALA A 245 -3.97 -26.32 5.47
N ASP A 246 -4.62 -26.70 4.37
CA ASP A 246 -4.00 -26.69 3.04
C ASP A 246 -3.62 -25.27 2.60
N VAL A 247 -4.52 -24.30 2.82
CA VAL A 247 -4.26 -22.89 2.50
C VAL A 247 -3.09 -22.35 3.31
N ARG A 248 -3.01 -22.69 4.61
CA ARG A 248 -1.85 -22.34 5.45
C ARG A 248 -0.56 -23.01 4.98
N GLY A 249 -0.63 -24.25 4.49
CA GLY A 249 0.49 -24.94 3.87
C GLY A 249 0.99 -24.22 2.61
N LEU A 250 0.07 -23.71 1.76
CA LEU A 250 0.44 -22.88 0.62
C LEU A 250 1.07 -21.55 1.07
N ILE A 251 0.50 -20.86 2.07
CA ILE A 251 1.10 -19.64 2.62
C ILE A 251 2.55 -19.90 3.05
N ALA A 252 2.79 -20.97 3.82
CA ALA A 252 4.14 -21.32 4.26
C ALA A 252 5.10 -21.61 3.10
N LYS A 253 4.63 -22.31 2.05
CA LYS A 253 5.42 -22.62 0.85
C LYS A 253 5.82 -21.35 0.08
N TYR A 254 4.95 -20.36 0.01
CA TYR A 254 5.19 -19.09 -0.69
C TYR A 254 5.61 -17.96 0.26
N THR A 255 6.05 -18.30 1.47
CA THR A 255 6.69 -17.34 2.39
C THR A 255 8.19 -17.35 2.15
N THR A 256 8.74 -16.21 1.72
CA THR A 256 10.18 -16.00 1.67
C THR A 256 10.70 -15.65 3.06
N GLY A 257 11.81 -16.27 3.48
CA GLY A 257 12.46 -16.01 4.76
C GLY A 257 13.35 -14.76 4.76
N ARG A 258 13.96 -14.47 5.91
CA ARG A 258 14.95 -13.39 6.02
C ARG A 258 16.25 -13.78 5.30
N VAL A 259 16.87 -12.83 4.62
CA VAL A 259 18.17 -13.03 3.99
C VAL A 259 19.21 -13.28 5.09
N LEU A 260 19.89 -14.43 5.01
CA LEU A 260 20.82 -14.93 6.03
C LEU A 260 20.20 -15.01 7.45
N GLY A 261 18.88 -15.08 7.57
CA GLY A 261 18.17 -15.12 8.86
C GLY A 261 18.05 -13.78 9.59
N VAL A 262 18.71 -12.70 9.12
CA VAL A 262 18.81 -11.43 9.86
C VAL A 262 18.33 -10.21 9.06
N LEU A 263 18.40 -10.23 7.74
CA LEU A 263 18.05 -9.09 6.90
C LEU A 263 16.64 -9.22 6.31
N GLY A 264 15.88 -8.12 6.37
CA GLY A 264 14.50 -8.06 5.88
C GLY A 264 13.50 -8.77 6.80
N GLU A 265 12.26 -8.90 6.35
CA GLU A 265 11.17 -9.55 7.07
C GLU A 265 10.58 -10.69 6.24
N PRO A 266 9.99 -11.74 6.86
CA PRO A 266 9.29 -12.76 6.11
C PRO A 266 8.11 -12.15 5.34
N GLY A 267 7.96 -12.52 4.07
CA GLY A 267 6.91 -11.99 3.19
C GLY A 267 6.30 -13.09 2.34
N VAL A 268 5.00 -13.00 2.09
CA VAL A 268 4.25 -13.96 1.28
C VAL A 268 3.98 -13.35 -0.09
N ASN A 269 4.45 -13.99 -1.16
CA ASN A 269 4.21 -13.51 -2.52
C ASN A 269 2.76 -13.76 -2.93
N VAL A 270 1.96 -12.70 -3.07
CA VAL A 270 0.52 -12.79 -3.31
C VAL A 270 0.21 -13.31 -4.71
N VAL A 271 0.98 -12.90 -5.72
CA VAL A 271 0.77 -13.31 -7.13
C VAL A 271 1.03 -14.81 -7.27
N GLU A 272 2.18 -15.28 -6.79
CA GLU A 272 2.53 -16.70 -6.83
C GLU A 272 1.55 -17.55 -6.03
N LEU A 273 1.15 -17.08 -4.84
CA LEU A 273 0.19 -17.77 -3.99
C LEU A 273 -1.19 -17.90 -4.65
N ASN A 274 -1.68 -16.85 -5.30
CA ASN A 274 -2.97 -16.87 -5.99
C ASN A 274 -2.94 -17.76 -7.25
N ILE A 275 -1.83 -17.78 -7.99
CA ILE A 275 -1.65 -18.71 -9.12
C ILE A 275 -1.60 -20.16 -8.63
N ALA A 276 -0.91 -20.42 -7.51
CA ALA A 276 -0.87 -21.75 -6.90
C ALA A 276 -2.24 -22.23 -6.43
N LEU A 277 -3.05 -21.31 -5.88
CA LEU A 277 -4.45 -21.58 -5.56
C LEU A 277 -5.27 -21.92 -6.80
N ASP A 278 -5.12 -21.18 -7.90
CA ASP A 278 -5.85 -21.46 -9.14
C ASP A 278 -5.48 -22.82 -9.73
N ARG A 279 -4.23 -23.25 -9.61
CA ARG A 279 -3.77 -24.58 -10.06
C ARG A 279 -4.30 -25.71 -9.17
N LYS A 280 -4.32 -25.52 -7.84
CA LYS A 280 -4.68 -26.59 -6.88
C LYS A 280 -6.18 -26.65 -6.60
N TYR A 281 -6.86 -25.50 -6.58
CA TYR A 281 -8.27 -25.33 -6.26
C TYR A 281 -8.95 -24.44 -7.33
N PRO A 282 -9.08 -24.96 -8.58
CA PRO A 282 -9.71 -24.23 -9.66
C PRO A 282 -11.17 -23.92 -9.33
N THR A 283 -11.63 -22.72 -9.70
CA THR A 283 -13.05 -22.34 -9.59
C THR A 283 -13.64 -22.22 -10.99
N THR A 284 -14.93 -22.48 -11.14
CA THR A 284 -15.67 -22.46 -12.41
C THR A 284 -15.59 -21.12 -13.16
N ALA A 285 -15.16 -20.04 -12.50
CA ALA A 285 -15.00 -18.71 -13.05
C ALA A 285 -13.57 -18.34 -13.50
N THR A 286 -12.56 -19.21 -13.34
CA THR A 286 -11.17 -18.91 -13.76
C THR A 286 -11.04 -18.79 -15.30
N SER A 287 -12.05 -19.19 -16.06
CA SER A 287 -12.12 -19.03 -17.53
C SER A 287 -12.61 -17.66 -18.02
N ALA A 288 -13.12 -16.76 -17.16
CA ALA A 288 -13.82 -15.54 -17.60
C ALA A 288 -13.38 -14.21 -16.98
N SER A 289 -12.48 -14.20 -15.98
CA SER A 289 -12.06 -12.96 -15.33
C SER A 289 -10.55 -12.92 -15.09
N SER A 290 -9.80 -12.53 -16.12
CA SER A 290 -8.43 -12.03 -15.89
C SER A 290 -8.51 -10.81 -14.98
N PRO A 291 -7.77 -10.75 -13.86
CA PRO A 291 -7.58 -9.52 -13.10
C PRO A 291 -7.05 -8.42 -14.03
N LYS A 292 -7.37 -7.15 -13.74
CA LYS A 292 -6.82 -6.01 -14.49
C LYS A 292 -5.29 -6.12 -14.51
N GLN A 293 -4.71 -6.49 -15.65
CA GLN A 293 -3.34 -6.16 -15.96
C GLN A 293 -3.33 -4.65 -16.18
N GLY A 294 -2.79 -3.90 -15.22
CA GLY A 294 -2.56 -2.47 -15.39
C GLY A 294 -1.68 -2.27 -16.62
N ALA A 295 -2.25 -1.68 -17.66
CA ALA A 295 -1.54 -1.20 -18.83
C ALA A 295 -1.17 0.27 -18.61
#